data_AF-A0A3M0Y022-F1
#
_entry.id   AF-A0A3M0Y022-F1
#
_cell.length_a   1.000
_cell.length_b   1.000
_cell.length_c   1.000
_cell.angle_alpha   90.00
_cell.angle_beta   90.00
_cell.angle_gamma   90.00
#
_symmetry.space_group_name_H-M   'P 1'
#
loop_
_entity.id
_entity.type
_entity.pdbx_description
1 polymer ?
#
loop_
_entity_poly.entity_id
_entity_poly.type
_entity_poly.pdbx_seq_one_letter_code
_entity_poly.pdbx_strand_id
1 'polypeptide(L)' 'MSLDISPMMADWPFEPGQLSVRLIEGDDGSPKIQIRVDLGILQLETQGRPDGQRPHGCESLLDYYESQL' A
#
# COMPACT_ATOMS: atom_id res chain seq x y z
N MET A 1 15.11 11.95 2.76
CA MET A 1 13.92 11.96 1.88
C MET A 1 12.96 13.02 2.39
N SER A 2 12.30 13.74 1.49
CA SER A 2 11.24 14.68 1.88
C SER A 2 9.96 13.89 2.20
N LEU A 3 9.22 14.31 3.21
CA LEU A 3 7.88 13.79 3.52
C LEU A 3 6.78 14.56 2.77
N ASP A 4 7.16 15.58 1.99
CA ASP A 4 6.23 16.35 1.18
C ASP A 4 5.76 15.52 -0.02
N ILE A 5 4.51 15.09 0.03
CA ILE A 5 3.85 14.30 -1.01
C ILE A 5 3.30 15.15 -2.17
N SER A 6 3.43 16.48 -2.11
CA SER A 6 2.93 17.40 -3.16
C SER A 6 3.40 17.03 -4.57
N PRO A 7 4.67 16.63 -4.81
CA PRO A 7 5.10 16.19 -6.14
C PRO A 7 4.34 14.95 -6.62
N MET A 8 4.18 13.96 -5.74
CA MET A 8 3.50 12.70 -6.07
C MET A 8 2.01 12.91 -6.37
N MET A 9 1.38 13.87 -5.69
CA MET A 9 0.01 14.28 -5.95
C MET A 9 -0.16 15.09 -7.24
N ALA A 10 0.84 15.89 -7.63
CA ALA A 10 0.82 16.67 -8.86
C ALA A 10 0.99 15.79 -10.10
N ASP A 11 1.87 14.78 -10.02
CA ASP A 11 2.11 13.84 -11.12
C ASP A 11 0.94 12.87 -11.35
N TRP A 12 0.06 12.71 -10.37
CA TRP A 12 -1.12 11.84 -10.46
C TRP A 12 -2.39 12.56 -10.01
N PRO A 13 -3.09 13.28 -10.91
CA PRO A 13 -4.29 14.04 -10.57
C PRO A 13 -5.45 13.12 -10.15
N PHE A 14 -6.34 13.65 -9.31
CA PHE A 14 -7.56 12.96 -8.89
C PHE A 14 -8.66 13.11 -9.95
N GLU A 15 -9.35 12.02 -10.26
CA GLU A 15 -10.46 11.98 -11.22
C GLU A 15 -11.77 11.63 -10.50
N PRO A 16 -12.66 12.61 -10.27
CA PRO A 16 -13.93 12.37 -9.58
C PRO A 16 -14.79 11.32 -10.28
N GLY A 17 -15.36 10.39 -9.50
CA GLY A 17 -16.25 9.35 -10.00
C GLY A 17 -15.54 8.17 -10.66
N GLN A 18 -14.21 8.16 -10.71
CA GLN A 18 -13.41 7.01 -11.13
C GLN A 18 -12.51 6.53 -9.99
N LEU A 19 -12.41 5.21 -9.85
CA LEU A 19 -11.41 4.61 -8.96
C LEU A 19 -10.07 4.53 -9.71
N SER A 20 -9.15 5.46 -9.44
CA SER A 20 -7.81 5.39 -10.03
C SER A 20 -6.92 4.47 -9.20
N VAL A 21 -6.47 3.37 -9.81
CA VAL A 21 -5.55 2.39 -9.21
C VAL A 21 -4.39 2.13 -10.17
N ARG A 22 -3.19 1.96 -9.62
CA ARG A 22 -2.00 1.54 -10.38
C ARG A 22 -1.13 0.58 -9.58
N LEU A 23 -0.29 -0.18 -10.28
CA LEU A 23 0.84 -0.90 -9.71
C LEU A 23 2.12 -0.09 -9.90
N ILE A 24 2.97 -0.05 -8.88
CA ILE A 24 4.30 0.54 -8.93
C ILE A 24 5.34 -0.44 -8.38
N GLU A 25 6.61 -0.21 -8.69
CA GLU A 25 7.72 -0.85 -7.99
C GLU A 25 8.07 0.00 -6.74
N GLY A 26 8.08 -0.63 -5.56
CA GLY A 26 8.50 0.03 -4.32
C GLY A 26 10.00 0.14 -4.21
N ASP A 27 10.49 0.93 -3.24
CA ASP A 27 11.93 1.08 -2.98
C ASP A 27 12.61 -0.24 -2.57
N ASP A 28 11.83 -1.22 -2.13
CA ASP A 28 12.26 -2.59 -1.82
C ASP A 28 12.28 -3.52 -3.06
N GLY A 29 12.00 -2.99 -4.26
CA GLY A 29 11.87 -3.73 -5.50
C GLY A 29 10.59 -4.57 -5.61
N SER A 30 9.70 -4.51 -4.62
CA SER A 30 8.46 -5.30 -4.61
C SER A 30 7.30 -4.49 -5.16
N PRO A 31 6.35 -5.13 -5.87
CA PRO A 31 5.21 -4.42 -6.42
C PRO A 31 4.27 -3.93 -5.31
N LYS A 32 3.83 -2.67 -5.40
CA LYS A 32 2.87 -2.03 -4.50
C LYS A 32 1.65 -1.58 -5.29
N ILE A 33 0.48 -1.63 -4.65
CA ILE A 33 -0.76 -1.06 -5.19
C ILE A 33 -0.85 0.38 -4.70
N GLN A 34 -1.08 1.33 -5.61
CA GLN A 34 -1.41 2.70 -5.25
C GLN A 34 -2.84 3.01 -5.69
N ILE A 35 -3.59 3.68 -4.81
CA ILE A 35 -4.98 4.08 -5.04
C ILE A 35 -5.07 5.59 -4.84
N ARG A 36 -5.69 6.28 -5.79
CA ARG A 36 -6.01 7.70 -5.66
C ARG A 36 -7.31 7.86 -4.87
N VAL A 37 -7.25 8.67 -3.83
CA VAL A 37 -8.42 9.05 -3.01
C VAL A 37 -8.52 10.58 -3.00
N ASP A 38 -9.70 11.12 -2.63
CA ASP A 38 -10.04 12.54 -2.77
C ASP A 38 -8.92 13.51 -2.38
N LEU A 39 -8.29 13.28 -1.23
CA LEU A 39 -7.25 14.17 -0.67
C LEU A 39 -5.90 13.47 -0.49
N GLY A 40 -5.64 12.38 -1.21
CA GLY A 40 -4.42 11.62 -0.98
C GLY A 40 -4.17 10.44 -1.90
N ILE A 41 -3.18 9.65 -1.51
CA ILE A 41 -2.79 8.42 -2.17
C ILE A 41 -2.66 7.37 -1.07
N LEU A 42 -3.33 6.24 -1.24
CA LEU A 42 -3.07 5.04 -0.43
C LEU A 42 -2.04 4.19 -1.16
N GLN A 43 -1.10 3.62 -0.42
CA GLN A 43 -0.18 2.61 -0.92
C GLN A 43 -0.35 1.35 -0.08
N LEU A 44 -0.50 0.21 -0.76
CA LEU A 44 -0.77 -1.08 -0.15
C LEU A 44 0.21 -2.13 -0.66
N GLU A 45 0.53 -3.09 0.21
CA GLU A 45 1.22 -4.31 -0.23
C GLU A 45 0.35 -5.13 -1.18
N THR A 46 1.00 -5.80 -2.13
CA THR A 46 0.34 -6.75 -3.04
C THR A 46 0.12 -8.12 -2.43
N GLN A 47 0.80 -8.43 -1.32
CA GLN A 47 0.80 -9.74 -0.68
C GLN A 47 0.65 -9.60 0.84
N GLY A 48 0.08 -10.64 1.47
CA GLY A 48 -0.16 -10.66 2.90
C GLY A 48 -1.09 -9.52 3.33
N ARG A 49 -0.67 -8.73 4.31
CA ARG A 49 -1.45 -7.60 4.81
C ARG A 49 -1.22 -6.34 3.96
N PRO A 50 -2.28 -5.62 3.57
CA PRO A 50 -2.15 -4.38 2.79
C PRO A 50 -1.31 -3.29 3.46
N ASP A 51 -1.21 -3.28 4.79
CA ASP A 51 -0.41 -2.32 5.56
C ASP A 51 1.07 -2.76 5.73
N GLY A 52 1.44 -3.92 5.19
CA GLY A 52 2.79 -4.50 5.27
C GLY A 52 3.22 -4.97 6.65
N GLN A 53 2.33 -4.95 7.64
CA GLN A 53 2.67 -5.44 8.97
C GLN A 53 2.78 -6.97 8.96
N ARG A 54 3.74 -7.49 9.74
CA ARG A 54 3.93 -8.92 9.96
C ARG A 54 3.80 -9.24 11.45
N PRO A 55 2.58 -9.36 12.00
CA PRO A 55 2.38 -9.60 13.42
C PRO A 55 3.07 -10.91 13.83
N HIS A 56 3.91 -10.85 14.85
CA HIS A 56 4.73 -11.98 15.32
C HIS A 56 5.60 -12.63 14.22
N GLY A 57 5.93 -11.89 13.15
CA GLY A 57 6.68 -12.41 11.99
C GLY A 57 5.83 -13.19 10.97
N CYS A 58 4.55 -13.42 11.27
CA CYS A 58 3.59 -14.12 10.40
C CYS A 58 2.88 -13.14 9.44
N GLU A 59 2.27 -13.66 8.37
CA GLU A 59 1.52 -12.83 7.41
C GLU A 59 0.25 -12.26 8.04
N SER A 60 -0.40 -13.02 8.90
CA SER A 60 -1.58 -12.60 9.66
C SER A 60 -1.56 -13.10 11.10
N LEU A 61 -2.46 -12.55 11.92
CA LEU A 61 -2.69 -13.09 13.27
C LEU A 61 -3.27 -14.50 13.21
N LEU A 62 -4.04 -14.84 12.16
CA LEU A 62 -4.55 -16.18 11.96
C LEU A 62 -3.40 -17.17 11.80
N ASP A 63 -2.47 -16.91 10.88
CA ASP A 63 -1.31 -17.78 10.63
C ASP A 63 -0.46 -17.97 11.89
N TYR A 64 -0.31 -16.89 12.69
CA TYR A 64 0.39 -16.98 13.97
C TYR A 64 -0.30 -17.98 14.90
N TYR A 65 -1.60 -17.84 15.14
CA TYR A 65 -2.31 -18.74 16.07
C TYR A 65 -2.43 -20.18 15.56
N GLU A 66 -2.54 -20.38 14.24
CA GLU A 66 -2.53 -21.74 13.66
C GLU A 66 -1.18 -22.43 13.80
N SER A 67 -0.06 -21.68 13.77
CA SER A 67 1.28 -22.24 13.99
C SER A 67 1.56 -22.71 15.43
N GLN A 68 0.68 -22.34 16.37
CA GLN A 68 0.82 -22.69 17.79
C GLN A 68 -0.06 -23.89 18.20
N LEU A 69 -0.83 -24.46 17.26
CA LEU A 69 -1.64 -25.67 17.45
C LEU A 69 -0.82 -26.93 17.18
#